data_AF-A0A529XSR2-F1
#
_entry.id   AF-A0A529XSR2-F1
#
_cell.length_a   1.000
_cell.length_b   1.000
_cell.length_c   1.000
_cell.angle_alpha   90.00
_cell.angle_beta   90.00
_cell.angle_gamma   90.00
#
_symmetry.space_group_name_H-M   'P 1'
#
loop_
_entity.id
_entity.type
_entity.pdbx_description
1 polymer ?
#
loop_
_entity_poly.entity_id
_entity_poly.type
_entity_poly.pdbx_seq_one_letter_code
_entity_poly.pdbx_strand_id
1 'polypeptide(L)'
;GAHDLSGAAAAFDGYLLRVARFTLWQAALSTLLSVAPALLVARALSRHPHFPGRRLILQLFTVPLALPAIVAALGILALYGRAGYFAGVFAGLGGGEWPGIYGLSGILVAHVFFNLPLATRLFLEALGTIPAD
;
A
#
# COMPACT_ATOMS: atom_id res chain seq x y z
N GLY A 1 31.88 -24.82 25.06
CA GLY A 1 30.62 -24.53 24.37
C GLY A 1 30.55 -23.07 23.91
N ALA A 2 31.33 -22.70 22.90
CA ALA A 2 31.27 -21.35 22.28
C ALA A 2 31.74 -21.34 20.81
N HIS A 3 31.82 -22.50 20.14
CA HIS A 3 32.41 -22.62 18.80
C HIS A 3 31.44 -23.19 17.74
N ASP A 4 30.13 -23.19 17.99
CA ASP A 4 29.17 -23.59 16.96
C ASP A 4 28.76 -22.39 16.08
N LEU A 5 29.75 -21.84 15.39
CA LEU A 5 29.55 -20.76 14.39
C LEU A 5 28.85 -21.30 13.13
N SER A 6 28.92 -22.61 12.90
CA SER A 6 28.27 -23.34 11.81
C SER A 6 26.75 -23.31 11.91
N GLY A 7 26.18 -23.56 13.09
CA GLY A 7 24.74 -23.47 13.32
C GLY A 7 24.21 -22.05 13.17
N ALA A 8 24.97 -21.05 13.61
CA ALA A 8 24.63 -19.64 13.43
C ALA A 8 24.64 -19.24 11.94
N ALA A 9 25.71 -19.56 11.20
CA ALA A 9 25.81 -19.26 9.77
C ALA A 9 24.70 -19.94 8.94
N ALA A 10 24.43 -21.23 9.19
CA ALA A 10 23.36 -21.95 8.51
C ALA A 10 21.95 -21.43 8.88
N ALA A 11 21.74 -20.99 10.12
CA ALA A 11 20.50 -20.35 10.57
C ALA A 11 20.33 -18.96 9.93
N PHE A 12 21.40 -18.19 9.79
CA PHE A 12 21.39 -16.93 9.04
C PHE A 12 21.01 -17.17 7.58
N ASP A 13 21.60 -18.15 6.90
CA ASP A 13 21.31 -18.40 5.49
C ASP A 13 19.84 -18.79 5.25
N GLY A 14 19.32 -19.79 5.96
CA GLY A 14 17.96 -20.29 5.74
C GLY A 14 16.84 -19.34 6.19
N TYR A 15 17.03 -18.65 7.33
CA TYR A 15 16.05 -17.69 7.84
C TYR A 15 16.10 -16.37 7.05
N LEU A 16 17.29 -15.80 6.82
CA LEU A 16 17.40 -14.54 6.08
C LEU A 16 16.93 -14.69 4.63
N LEU A 17 17.25 -15.78 3.93
CA LEU A 17 16.73 -16.01 2.58
C LEU A 17 15.20 -16.09 2.55
N ARG A 18 14.59 -16.71 3.58
CA ARG A 18 13.13 -16.78 3.68
C ARG A 18 12.51 -15.40 3.93
N VAL A 19 13.09 -14.62 4.84
CA VAL A 19 12.64 -13.25 5.14
C VAL A 19 12.86 -12.33 3.94
N ALA A 20 14.02 -12.41 3.28
CA ALA A 20 14.33 -11.66 2.07
C ALA A 20 13.34 -12.00 0.96
N ARG A 21 13.09 -13.28 0.69
CA ARG A 21 12.08 -13.70 -0.30
C ARG A 21 10.68 -13.19 0.04
N PHE A 22 10.28 -13.27 1.31
CA PHE A 22 8.98 -12.77 1.75
C PHE A 22 8.85 -11.26 1.58
N THR A 23 9.87 -10.50 1.98
CA THR A 23 9.90 -9.03 1.87
C THR A 23 9.96 -8.57 0.41
N LEU A 24 10.76 -9.21 -0.45
CA LEU A 24 10.76 -8.92 -1.89
C LEU A 24 9.39 -9.20 -2.52
N TRP A 25 8.77 -10.34 -2.19
CA TRP A 25 7.45 -10.68 -2.70
C TRP A 25 6.39 -9.68 -2.24
N GLN A 26 6.42 -9.30 -0.95
CA GLN A 26 5.53 -8.29 -0.39
C GLN A 26 5.74 -6.92 -1.02
N ALA A 27 7.00 -6.51 -1.25
CA ALA A 27 7.35 -5.25 -1.89
C ALA A 27 6.88 -5.21 -3.36
N ALA A 28 7.06 -6.31 -4.11
CA ALA A 28 6.58 -6.42 -5.48
C ALA A 28 5.05 -6.30 -5.56
N LEU A 29 4.34 -7.01 -4.68
CA LEU A 29 2.88 -6.96 -4.60
C LEU A 29 2.38 -5.57 -4.19
N SER A 30 3.02 -4.95 -3.18
CA SER A 30 2.70 -3.59 -2.75
C SER A 30 2.92 -2.57 -3.87
N THR A 31 4.03 -2.70 -4.60
CA THR A 31 4.36 -1.85 -5.74
C THR A 31 3.29 -1.96 -6.81
N LEU A 32 2.94 -3.19 -7.23
CA LEU A 32 1.92 -3.42 -8.24
C LEU A 32 0.56 -2.84 -7.82
N LEU A 33 0.12 -3.12 -6.59
CA LEU A 33 -1.16 -2.66 -6.06
C LEU A 33 -1.22 -1.15 -5.86
N SER A 34 -0.09 -0.47 -5.67
CA SER A 34 -0.05 0.99 -5.50
C SER A 34 0.10 1.72 -6.83
N VAL A 35 1.02 1.24 -7.68
CA VAL A 35 1.44 1.90 -8.92
C VAL A 35 0.39 1.75 -10.02
N ALA A 36 -0.19 0.56 -10.20
CA ALA A 36 -1.17 0.33 -11.25
C ALA A 36 -2.39 1.28 -11.13
N PRO A 37 -3.08 1.39 -9.98
CA PRO A 37 -4.17 2.35 -9.84
C PRO A 37 -3.67 3.79 -9.83
N ALA A 38 -2.50 4.09 -9.24
CA ALA A 38 -1.93 5.43 -9.26
C ALA A 38 -1.70 5.94 -10.68
N LEU A 39 -1.22 5.08 -11.59
CA LEU A 39 -1.02 5.42 -12.99
C LEU A 39 -2.36 5.71 -13.70
N LEU A 40 -3.39 4.90 -13.44
CA LEU A 40 -4.72 5.12 -14.00
C LEU A 40 -5.32 6.46 -13.51
N VAL A 41 -5.21 6.75 -12.22
CA VAL A 41 -5.69 8.00 -11.63
C VAL A 41 -4.89 9.19 -12.17
N ALA A 42 -3.56 9.11 -12.21
CA ALA A 42 -2.71 10.17 -12.75
C ALA A 42 -3.04 10.46 -14.21
N ARG A 43 -3.19 9.42 -15.03
CA ARG A 43 -3.54 9.56 -16.43
C ARG A 43 -4.93 10.17 -16.61
N ALA A 44 -5.91 9.76 -15.81
CA ALA A 44 -7.25 10.34 -15.84
C ALA A 44 -7.25 11.83 -15.47
N LEU A 45 -6.53 12.21 -14.40
CA LEU A 45 -6.41 13.59 -13.95
C LEU A 45 -5.60 14.47 -14.93
N SER A 46 -4.59 13.90 -15.60
CA SER A 46 -3.80 14.58 -16.63
C SER A 46 -4.62 14.85 -17.89
N ARG A 47 -5.41 13.87 -18.35
CA ARG A 47 -6.25 13.99 -19.56
C ARG A 47 -7.48 14.89 -19.36
N HIS A 48 -7.95 15.08 -18.12
CA HIS A 48 -9.11 15.91 -17.81
C HIS A 48 -8.77 17.08 -16.87
N PRO A 49 -8.09 18.15 -17.34
CA PRO A 49 -7.69 19.29 -16.50
C PRO A 49 -8.86 20.02 -15.84
N HIS A 50 -10.02 20.07 -16.51
CA HIS A 50 -11.24 20.76 -16.06
C HIS A 50 -12.13 19.91 -15.15
N PHE A 51 -11.65 18.76 -14.66
CA PHE A 51 -12.44 17.91 -13.78
C PHE A 51 -12.67 18.59 -12.41
N PRO A 52 -13.93 18.88 -12.01
CA PRO A 52 -14.21 19.65 -10.79
C PRO A 52 -13.74 18.95 -9.51
N GLY A 53 -13.70 17.60 -9.50
CA GLY A 53 -13.20 16.81 -8.38
C GLY A 53 -11.68 16.72 -8.26
N ARG A 54 -10.92 17.27 -9.22
CA ARG A 54 -9.45 17.16 -9.26
C ARG A 54 -8.81 17.74 -8.00
N ARG A 55 -9.25 18.93 -7.58
CA ARG A 55 -8.72 19.59 -6.39
C ARG A 55 -8.98 18.77 -5.13
N LEU A 56 -10.19 18.20 -5.01
CA LEU A 56 -10.55 17.35 -3.88
C LEU A 56 -9.68 16.08 -3.83
N ILE A 57 -9.49 15.39 -4.95
CA ILE A 57 -8.63 14.19 -5.02
C ILE A 57 -7.20 14.53 -4.62
N LEU A 58 -6.64 15.62 -5.16
CA LEU A 58 -5.29 16.05 -4.83
C LEU A 58 -5.15 16.45 -3.34
N GLN A 59 -6.17 17.10 -2.77
CA GLN A 59 -6.21 17.40 -1.34
C GLN A 59 -6.29 16.12 -0.49
N LEU A 60 -7.13 15.16 -0.86
CA LEU A 60 -7.20 13.87 -0.18
C LEU A 60 -5.85 13.14 -0.24
N PHE A 61 -5.12 13.22 -1.35
CA PHE A 61 -3.78 12.66 -1.46
C PHE A 61 -2.73 13.36 -0.58
N THR A 62 -2.95 14.61 -0.16
CA THR A 62 -2.06 15.25 0.82
C THR A 62 -2.27 14.74 2.24
N VAL A 63 -3.45 14.21 2.56
CA VAL A 63 -3.78 13.75 3.92
C VAL A 63 -2.88 12.60 4.36
N PRO A 64 -2.78 11.46 3.63
CA PRO A 64 -1.86 10.37 3.99
C PRO A 64 -0.40 10.82 4.13
N LEU A 65 0.03 11.79 3.31
CA LEU A 65 1.41 12.29 3.32
C LEU A 65 1.76 13.10 4.56
N ALA A 66 0.78 13.79 5.14
CA ALA A 66 0.95 14.62 6.33
C ALA A 66 0.66 13.86 7.63
N LEU A 67 -0.09 12.76 7.56
CA LEU A 67 -0.46 11.98 8.72
C LEU A 67 0.75 11.20 9.29
N PRO A 68 0.93 11.18 10.62
CA PRO A 68 1.88 10.26 11.25
C PRO A 68 1.53 8.80 10.94
N ALA A 69 2.55 7.97 10.68
CA ALA A 69 2.35 6.58 10.28
C ALA A 69 1.50 5.76 11.25
N ILE A 70 1.68 5.99 12.57
CA ILE A 70 0.91 5.32 13.62
C ILE A 70 -0.58 5.70 13.56
N VAL A 71 -0.89 6.98 13.30
CA VAL A 71 -2.28 7.45 13.19
C VAL A 71 -2.98 6.80 12.01
N ALA A 72 -2.29 6.69 10.87
CA ALA A 72 -2.82 5.97 9.72
C ALA A 72 -3.02 4.48 10.02
N ALA A 73 -2.06 3.83 10.69
CA ALA A 73 -2.18 2.43 11.08
C ALA A 73 -3.38 2.19 12.00
N LEU A 74 -3.60 3.06 13.00
CA LEU A 74 -4.76 3.01 13.87
C LEU A 74 -6.07 3.27 13.11
N GLY A 75 -6.08 4.23 12.17
CA GLY A 75 -7.26 4.50 11.33
C GLY A 75 -7.61 3.32 10.43
N ILE A 76 -6.62 2.70 9.80
CA ILE A 76 -6.78 1.49 8.99
C ILE A 76 -7.29 0.34 9.86
N LEU A 77 -6.73 0.16 11.05
CA LEU A 77 -7.17 -0.87 11.99
C LEU A 77 -8.62 -0.63 12.45
N ALA A 78 -9.02 0.61 12.69
CA ALA A 78 -10.39 0.96 13.04
C ALA A 78 -11.37 0.68 11.88
N LEU A 79 -10.95 0.92 10.63
CA LEU A 79 -11.81 0.78 9.46
C LEU A 79 -11.93 -0.67 8.95
N TYR A 80 -10.85 -1.44 9.05
CA TYR A 80 -10.69 -2.78 8.45
C TYR A 80 -10.31 -3.89 9.46
N GLY A 81 -10.30 -3.58 10.77
CA GLY A 81 -10.13 -4.58 11.82
C GLY A 81 -11.30 -5.57 11.90
N ARG A 82 -11.20 -6.57 12.79
CA ARG A 82 -12.24 -7.61 12.96
C ARG A 82 -13.65 -7.07 13.27
N ALA A 83 -13.76 -5.86 13.81
CA ALA A 83 -15.02 -5.15 14.08
C ALA A 83 -15.17 -3.84 13.26
N GLY A 84 -14.41 -3.68 12.18
CA GLY A 84 -14.44 -2.47 11.36
C GLY A 84 -15.68 -2.37 10.48
N TYR A 85 -15.97 -1.16 9.97
CA TYR A 85 -17.14 -0.84 9.14
C TYR A 85 -17.30 -1.74 7.91
N PHE A 86 -16.20 -2.24 7.34
CA PHE A 86 -16.24 -3.11 6.16
C PHE A 86 -16.40 -4.60 6.48
N ALA A 87 -16.21 -5.04 7.73
CA ALA A 87 -16.34 -6.45 8.11
C ALA A 87 -17.75 -6.99 7.82
N GLY A 88 -18.79 -6.18 8.07
CA GLY A 88 -20.19 -6.54 7.78
C GLY A 88 -20.52 -6.58 6.28
N VAL A 89 -19.88 -5.72 5.47
CA VAL A 89 -20.10 -5.67 4.01
C VAL A 89 -19.47 -6.88 3.33
N PHE A 90 -18.26 -7.28 3.76
CA PHE A 90 -17.59 -8.46 3.22
C PHE A 90 -18.27 -9.76 3.65
N ALA A 91 -18.78 -9.84 4.89
CA ALA A 91 -19.58 -10.98 5.34
C ALA A 91 -20.89 -11.15 4.54
N GLY A 92 -21.47 -10.06 4.03
CA GLY A 92 -22.67 -10.08 3.20
C GLY A 92 -22.44 -10.44 1.72
N LEU A 93 -21.22 -10.24 1.20
CA LEU A 93 -20.90 -10.44 -0.23
C LEU A 93 -20.05 -11.69 -0.52
N GLY A 94 -19.34 -12.22 0.47
CA GLY A 94 -18.60 -13.47 0.33
C GLY A 94 -18.65 -14.21 1.66
N GLY A 95 -19.35 -15.34 1.71
CA GLY A 95 -19.62 -16.14 2.92
C GLY A 95 -18.39 -16.81 3.56
N GLY A 96 -17.27 -16.10 3.68
CA GLY A 96 -16.07 -16.51 4.40
C GLY A 96 -15.63 -15.41 5.37
N GLU A 97 -15.14 -15.83 6.54
CA GLU A 97 -14.50 -14.92 7.49
C GLU A 97 -13.33 -14.20 6.80
N TRP A 98 -13.41 -12.87 6.69
CA TRP A 98 -12.28 -12.07 6.24
C TRP A 98 -11.07 -12.45 7.11
N PRO A 99 -9.89 -12.80 6.54
CA PRO A 99 -8.73 -13.30 7.31
C PRO A 99 -8.16 -12.31 8.34
N GLY A 100 -8.79 -11.16 8.52
CA GLY A 100 -8.33 -10.05 9.32
C GLY A 100 -7.27 -9.23 8.58
N ILE A 101 -7.12 -7.98 9.02
CA ILE A 101 -6.01 -7.12 8.63
C ILE A 101 -4.66 -7.60 9.20
N TYR A 102 -4.71 -8.62 10.07
CA TYR A 102 -3.55 -9.14 10.76
C TYR A 102 -2.69 -9.97 9.81
N GLY A 103 -1.50 -9.47 9.47
CA GLY A 103 -0.54 -10.12 8.56
C GLY A 103 -0.33 -9.34 7.27
N LEU A 104 -0.09 -10.07 6.16
CA LEU A 104 0.29 -9.48 4.87
C LEU A 104 -0.77 -8.51 4.32
N SER A 105 -2.05 -8.79 4.52
CA SER A 105 -3.17 -7.95 4.04
C SER A 105 -3.11 -6.53 4.62
N GLY A 106 -2.97 -6.38 5.94
CA GLY A 106 -2.88 -5.07 6.59
C GLY A 106 -1.61 -4.31 6.21
N ILE A 107 -0.49 -5.03 6.07
CA ILE A 107 0.76 -4.44 5.57
C ILE A 107 0.52 -3.87 4.17
N LEU A 108 -0.06 -4.63 3.25
CA LEU A 108 -0.33 -4.18 1.89
C LEU A 108 -1.28 -2.98 1.85
N VAL A 109 -2.38 -3.01 2.62
CA VAL A 109 -3.34 -1.89 2.68
C VAL A 109 -2.67 -0.62 3.18
N ALA A 110 -1.87 -0.70 4.25
CA ALA A 110 -1.11 0.44 4.75
C ALA A 110 -0.15 0.98 3.71
N HIS A 111 0.61 0.11 3.04
CA HIS A 111 1.54 0.55 2.01
C HIS A 111 0.81 1.19 0.82
N VAL A 112 -0.30 0.61 0.35
CA VAL A 112 -1.10 1.20 -0.75
C VAL A 112 -1.65 2.57 -0.35
N PHE A 113 -2.14 2.71 0.88
CA PHE A 113 -2.66 3.98 1.40
C PHE A 113 -1.63 5.12 1.36
N PHE A 114 -0.36 4.83 1.63
CA PHE A 114 0.73 5.81 1.55
C PHE A 114 1.32 5.95 0.14
N ASN A 115 1.55 4.83 -0.55
CA ASN A 115 2.30 4.80 -1.81
C ASN A 115 1.45 5.24 -3.00
N LEU A 116 0.14 4.98 -3.01
CA LEU A 116 -0.73 5.38 -4.12
C LEU A 116 -0.78 6.92 -4.27
N PRO A 117 -1.04 7.72 -3.22
CA PRO A 117 -0.98 9.17 -3.29
C PRO A 117 0.37 9.70 -3.78
N LEU A 118 1.47 9.17 -3.26
CA LEU A 118 2.83 9.52 -3.67
C LEU A 118 3.04 9.24 -5.16
N ALA A 119 2.81 7.99 -5.59
CA ALA A 119 3.00 7.57 -6.97
C ALA A 119 2.12 8.37 -7.93
N THR A 120 0.87 8.65 -7.55
CA THR A 120 -0.06 9.42 -8.41
C THR A 120 0.45 10.83 -8.64
N ARG A 121 0.98 11.50 -7.61
CA ARG A 121 1.56 12.84 -7.74
C ARG A 121 2.81 12.83 -8.61
N LEU A 122 3.70 11.86 -8.41
CA LEU A 122 4.90 11.70 -9.23
C LEU A 122 4.53 11.46 -10.70
N PHE A 123 3.56 10.60 -10.98
CA PHE A 123 3.10 10.37 -12.36
C PHE A 123 2.41 11.58 -12.97
N LEU A 124 1.62 12.33 -12.19
CA LEU A 124 1.01 13.57 -12.68
C LEU A 124 2.05 14.62 -13.06
N GLU A 125 3.08 14.77 -12.24
CA GLU A 125 4.20 15.68 -12.50
C GLU A 125 4.98 15.23 -13.74
N ALA A 126 5.32 13.94 -13.83
CA ALA A 126 5.98 13.37 -14.99
C ALA A 126 5.16 13.56 -16.28
N LEU A 127 3.86 13.28 -16.26
CA LEU A 127 2.97 13.50 -17.40
C LEU A 127 2.85 14.97 -17.79
N GLY A 128 2.96 15.90 -16.83
CA GLY A 128 2.97 17.34 -17.08
C GLY A 128 4.23 17.84 -17.79
N THR A 129 5.35 17.11 -17.72
CA THR A 129 6.59 17.45 -18.44
C THR A 129 6.55 17.09 -19.93
N ILE A 130 5.62 16.24 -20.35
CA ILE A 130 5.48 15.80 -21.74
C ILE A 130 4.77 16.91 -22.53
N PRO A 131 5.41 17.51 -23.56
CA PRO A 131 4.75 18.49 -24.41
C PRO A 131 3.53 17.87 -25.09
N ALA A 132 2.40 18.56 -25.03
CA ALA A 132 1.21 18.21 -25.79
C ALA A 132 1.36 18.80 -27.20
N ASP A 133 2.18 18.14 -28.02
CA ASP A 133 2.23 18.40 -29.46
C ASP A 133 0.99 17.82 -30.16
#